data_AF-A0A1A8EEN0-F1
#
_entry.id   AF-A0A1A8EEN0-F1
#
_cell.length_a   1.000
_cell.length_b   1.000
_cell.length_c   1.000
_cell.angle_alpha   90.00
_cell.angle_beta   90.00
_cell.angle_gamma   90.00
#
_symmetry.space_group_name_H-M   'P 1'
#
loop_
_entity.id
_entity.type
_entity.pdbx_description
1 polymer ?
#
loop_
_entity_poly.entity_id
_entity_poly.type
_entity_poly.pdbx_seq_one_letter_code
_entity_poly.pdbx_strand_id
1 'polypeptide(L)' 'RPLPLDTVELEKLASRKLRINAKETMKIAEKLYTQGFISYPRTETNIFPATLALTPLVELQTQSQEWGTFAQRVLAQPG' A
#
# COMPACT_ATOMS: atom_id res chain seq x y z
N ARG A 1 14.50 -2.58 0.72
CA ARG A 1 13.12 -2.03 0.64
C ARG A 1 12.39 -2.70 -0.52
N PRO A 2 11.10 -3.03 -0.41
CA PRO A 2 10.33 -3.59 -1.53
C PRO A 2 10.13 -2.56 -2.64
N LEU A 3 9.77 -3.03 -3.84
CA LEU A 3 9.25 -2.18 -4.91
C LEU A 3 7.82 -1.72 -4.57
N PRO A 4 7.35 -0.59 -5.15
CA PRO A 4 5.93 -0.25 -5.12
C PRO A 4 5.06 -1.42 -5.58
N LEU A 5 3.95 -1.63 -4.87
CA LEU A 5 3.12 -2.82 -5.00
C LEU A 5 2.23 -2.76 -6.25
N ASP A 6 2.33 -3.77 -7.11
CA ASP A 6 1.42 -3.99 -8.25
C ASP A 6 0.38 -5.09 -7.94
N THR A 7 -0.53 -5.33 -8.89
CA THR A 7 -1.62 -6.32 -8.73
C THR A 7 -1.08 -7.74 -8.49
N VAL A 8 -0.05 -8.13 -9.24
CA VAL A 8 0.47 -9.49 -9.25
C VAL A 8 1.18 -9.79 -7.93
N GLU A 9 1.98 -8.84 -7.44
CA GLU A 9 2.65 -8.96 -6.16
C GLU A 9 1.67 -8.89 -4.98
N LEU A 10 0.61 -8.08 -5.06
CA LEU A 10 -0.48 -8.09 -4.07
C LEU A 10 -1.11 -9.49 -3.94
N GLU A 11 -1.53 -10.10 -5.06
CA GLU A 11 -2.14 -11.43 -5.07
C GLU A 11 -1.19 -12.51 -4.53
N LYS A 12 0.08 -12.49 -4.96
CA LYS A 12 1.11 -13.44 -4.50
C LYS A 12 1.37 -13.31 -3.00
N LEU A 13 1.53 -12.08 -2.49
CA LEU A 13 1.82 -11.84 -1.08
C LEU A 13 0.62 -12.17 -0.19
N ALA A 14 -0.60 -11.81 -0.60
CA ALA A 14 -1.82 -12.15 0.12
C ALA A 14 -1.97 -13.67 0.26
N SER A 15 -1.72 -14.44 -0.81
CA SER A 15 -1.76 -15.91 -0.76
C SER A 15 -0.67 -16.49 0.15
N ARG A 16 0.58 -16.03 0.00
CA ARG A 16 1.73 -16.60 0.74
C ARG A 16 1.75 -16.21 2.22
N LYS A 17 1.34 -14.99 2.56
CA LYS A 17 1.49 -14.41 3.90
C LYS A 17 0.19 -14.37 4.68
N LEU A 18 -0.93 -14.12 4.01
CA LEU A 18 -2.25 -13.97 4.65
C LEU A 18 -3.16 -15.18 4.40
N ARG A 19 -2.74 -16.13 3.55
CA ARG A 19 -3.53 -17.31 3.14
C ARG A 19 -4.87 -16.95 2.45
N ILE A 20 -4.91 -15.81 1.76
CA ILE A 20 -6.08 -15.34 1.00
C ILE A 20 -5.83 -15.64 -0.49
N ASN A 21 -6.79 -16.30 -1.16
CA ASN A 21 -6.65 -16.58 -2.60
C ASN A 21 -6.78 -15.29 -3.44
N ALA A 22 -6.32 -15.32 -4.69
CA ALA A 22 -6.30 -14.15 -5.58
C ALA A 22 -7.69 -13.53 -5.80
N LYS A 23 -8.72 -14.36 -6.02
CA LYS A 23 -10.10 -13.89 -6.24
C LYS A 23 -10.65 -13.11 -5.05
N GLU A 24 -10.48 -13.63 -3.85
CA GLU A 24 -10.94 -12.94 -2.63
C GLU A 24 -10.08 -11.71 -2.33
N THR A 25 -8.76 -11.78 -2.60
CA THR A 25 -7.86 -10.62 -2.48
C THR A 25 -8.35 -9.45 -3.33
N MET A 26 -8.65 -9.69 -4.60
CA MET A 26 -9.14 -8.63 -5.50
C MET A 26 -10.50 -8.09 -5.10
N LYS A 27 -11.42 -8.96 -4.64
CA LYS A 27 -12.73 -8.54 -4.12
C LYS A 27 -12.59 -7.62 -2.90
N ILE A 28 -11.71 -7.95 -1.96
CA ILE A 28 -11.44 -7.11 -0.77
C ILE A 28 -10.79 -5.79 -1.20
N ALA A 29 -9.79 -5.85 -2.07
CA ALA A 29 -9.09 -4.66 -2.55
C ALA A 29 -10.03 -3.69 -3.29
N GLU A 30 -10.93 -4.19 -4.15
CA GLU A 30 -11.94 -3.38 -4.82
C GLU A 30 -12.87 -2.70 -3.81
N LYS A 31 -13.30 -3.41 -2.77
CA LYS A 31 -14.12 -2.83 -1.70
C LYS A 31 -13.37 -1.70 -0.98
N LEU A 32 -12.11 -1.90 -0.63
CA LEU A 32 -11.27 -0.88 0.02
C LEU A 32 -11.05 0.34 -0.88
N TYR A 33 -10.89 0.13 -2.18
CA TYR A 33 -10.82 1.20 -3.17
C TYR A 33 -12.12 2.01 -3.21
N THR A 34 -13.29 1.35 -3.29
CA THR A 34 -14.60 2.04 -3.27
C THR A 34 -14.81 2.84 -1.99
N GLN A 35 -14.25 2.40 -0.87
CA GLN A 35 -14.31 3.12 0.40
C GLN A 35 -13.26 4.24 0.53
N GLY A 36 -12.36 4.39 -0.43
CA GLY A 36 -11.33 5.44 -0.44
C GLY A 36 -10.09 5.11 0.40
N PHE A 37 -9.89 3.87 0.83
CA PHE A 37 -8.74 3.49 1.65
C PHE A 37 -7.46 3.24 0.86
N ILE A 38 -7.58 2.74 -0.37
CA ILE A 38 -6.44 2.43 -1.23
C ILE A 38 -6.66 3.00 -2.64
N SER A 39 -5.58 3.18 -3.39
CA SER A 39 -5.65 3.48 -4.83
C SER A 39 -6.20 2.30 -5.62
N TYR A 40 -6.57 2.53 -6.89
CA TYR A 40 -7.11 1.50 -7.75
C TYR A 40 -6.19 0.25 -7.79
N PRO A 41 -6.69 -0.95 -7.43
CA PRO A 41 -5.83 -2.10 -7.12
C PRO A 41 -5.44 -2.92 -8.35
N ARG A 42 -5.90 -2.52 -9.55
CA ARG A 42 -5.58 -3.18 -10.82
C ARG A 42 -4.62 -2.29 -11.60
N THR A 43 -3.33 -2.48 -11.36
CA THR A 43 -2.23 -1.77 -12.02
C THR A 43 -1.03 -2.69 -12.26
N GLU A 44 -0.30 -2.42 -13.33
CA GLU A 44 1.01 -3.01 -13.63
C GLU A 44 2.16 -2.05 -13.26
N THR A 45 1.82 -0.86 -12.77
CA THR A 45 2.81 0.18 -12.43
C THR A 45 3.42 -0.09 -11.07
N ASN A 46 4.74 -0.25 -11.05
CA ASN A 46 5.55 -0.40 -9.83
C ASN A 46 6.50 0.81 -9.63
N ILE A 47 6.16 1.96 -10.21
CA ILE A 47 6.90 3.22 -10.09
C ILE A 47 5.94 4.28 -9.57
N PHE A 48 6.30 4.98 -8.49
CA PHE A 48 5.54 6.15 -8.08
C PHE A 48 5.75 7.28 -9.09
N PRO A 49 4.69 7.87 -9.64
CA PRO A 49 4.84 9.00 -10.55
C PRO A 49 5.43 10.18 -9.77
N ALA A 50 6.30 10.97 -10.41
CA ALA A 50 6.95 12.11 -9.77
C ALA A 50 5.97 13.18 -9.24
N THR A 51 4.74 13.17 -9.77
CA THR A 51 3.65 14.07 -9.36
C THR A 51 2.93 13.62 -8.08
N LEU A 52 3.11 12.38 -7.64
CA LEU A 52 2.47 11.87 -6.42
C LEU A 52 3.26 12.32 -5.19
N ALA A 53 2.66 13.20 -4.40
CA ALA A 53 3.20 13.58 -3.11
C ALA A 53 3.11 12.40 -2.12
N LEU A 54 4.24 11.76 -1.84
CA LEU A 54 4.30 10.62 -0.90
C LEU A 54 4.29 11.06 0.56
N THR A 55 4.84 12.24 0.88
CA THR A 55 4.92 12.76 2.25
C THR A 55 3.55 12.79 2.96
N PRO A 56 2.49 13.37 2.36
CA PRO A 56 1.17 13.37 3.00
C PRO A 56 0.60 11.96 3.22
N LEU A 57 0.90 11.01 2.34
CA LEU A 57 0.44 9.63 2.50
C LEU A 57 1.10 8.93 3.71
N VAL A 58 2.37 9.25 3.97
CA VAL A 58 3.10 8.73 5.14
C VAL A 58 2.62 9.43 6.42
N GLU A 59 2.34 10.73 6.37
CA GLU A 59 1.81 11.51 7.51
C GLU A 59 0.49 10.92 8.04
N LEU A 60 -0.43 10.52 7.16
CA LEU A 60 -1.68 9.86 7.53
C LEU A 60 -1.48 8.58 8.36
N GLN A 61 -0.32 7.92 8.22
CA GLN A 61 -0.02 6.66 8.90
C GLN A 61 0.64 6.85 10.27
N THR A 62 1.04 8.08 10.62
CA THR A 62 1.77 8.36 11.88
C THR A 62 0.95 8.11 13.15
N GLN A 63 -0.38 8.05 13.03
CA GLN A 63 -1.31 7.85 14.14
C GLN A 63 -1.55 6.36 14.47
N SER A 64 -1.05 5.43 13.65
CA SER A 64 -1.19 4.00 13.93
C SER A 64 -0.40 3.59 15.17
N GLN A 65 -1.02 2.84 16.08
CA GLN A 65 -0.35 2.31 17.26
C GLN A 65 0.69 1.23 16.89
N GLU A 66 0.48 0.51 15.78
CA GLU A 66 1.35 -0.61 15.37
C GLU A 66 2.58 -0.14 14.59
N TRP A 67 2.42 0.86 13.70
CA TRP A 67 3.50 1.30 12.80
C TRP A 67 3.73 2.82 12.75
N GLY A 68 2.98 3.62 13.50
CA GLY A 68 3.07 5.09 13.45
C GLY A 68 4.47 5.62 13.77
N THR A 69 5.16 5.00 14.74
CA THR A 69 6.56 5.33 15.07
C THR A 69 7.50 5.11 13.87
N PHE A 70 7.27 4.06 13.07
CA PHE A 70 8.06 3.81 11.87
C PHE A 70 7.78 4.89 10.81
N ALA A 71 6.51 5.25 10.58
CA ALA A 71 6.13 6.31 9.64
C ALA A 71 6.77 7.67 10.02
N GLN A 72 6.77 8.04 11.30
CA GLN A 72 7.43 9.26 11.78
C GLN A 72 8.94 9.27 11.48
N ARG A 73 9.62 8.13 11.65
CA ARG A 73 11.04 7.99 11.30
C ARG A 73 11.31 8.09 9.80
N VAL A 74 10.36 7.68 8.96
CA VAL A 74 10.46 7.84 7.49
C VAL A 74 10.37 9.32 7.12
N LEU A 75 9.48 10.09 7.75
CA LEU A 75 9.36 11.54 7.53
C LEU A 75 10.59 12.33 8.01
N ALA A 76 11.23 11.87 9.07
CA ALA A 76 12.43 12.51 9.63
C ALA A 76 13.71 12.23 8.82
N GLN A 77 13.70 11.25 7.90
CA GLN A 77 14.83 10.96 7.03
C GLN A 77 14.80 11.89 5.80
N PRO A 78 15.87 12.63 5.50
CA PRO A 78 16.00 13.30 4.22
C PRO A 78 16.09 12.26 3.10
N GLY A 79 15.37 12.50 2.00
CA GLY A 79 15.34 11.65 0.80
C GLY A 79 16.62 11.70 -0.01
#